data_AF-A0A9C8AEK4-F1
#
_entry.id   AF-A0A9C8AEK4-F1
#
_cell.length_a   1.000
_cell.length_b   1.000
_cell.length_c   1.000
_cell.angle_alpha   90.00
_cell.angle_beta   90.00
_cell.angle_gamma   90.00
#
_symmetry.space_group_name_H-M   'P 1'
#
loop_
_entity.id
_entity.type
_entity.pdbx_description
1 polymer ?
#
loop_
_entity_poly.entity_id
_entity_poly.type
_entity_poly.pdbx_seq_one_letter_code
_entity_poly.pdbx_strand_id
1 'polypeptide(L)'
;MFEETLFTSQFWDWFIIIPTVGGILGCFGLVYWLSSDTQKPGEQVKTMGHVWDETLEEYNNPLPKWWLNMFYITLIFAPIYLIRYPGLGSYAGTLEWT
;
A
#
# COMPACT_ATOMS: atom_id res chain seq x y z
N MET A 1 36.88 -12.91 -4.80
CA MET A 1 36.44 -11.69 -5.51
C MET A 1 35.29 -11.94 -6.50
N PHE A 2 34.68 -13.14 -6.56
CA PHE A 2 33.60 -13.46 -7.51
C PHE A 2 32.20 -13.66 -6.89
N GLU A 3 32.07 -13.72 -5.56
CA GLU A 3 30.75 -13.87 -4.91
C GLU A 3 30.08 -12.56 -4.47
N GLU A 4 30.85 -11.51 -4.13
CA GLU A 4 30.24 -10.28 -3.57
C GLU A 4 29.47 -9.46 -4.61
N THR A 5 29.94 -9.44 -5.86
CA THR A 5 29.25 -8.73 -6.96
C THR A 5 27.95 -9.40 -7.37
N LEU A 6 27.70 -10.64 -6.95
CA LEU A 6 26.49 -11.36 -7.31
C LEU A 6 25.27 -10.76 -6.60
N PHE A 7 25.41 -10.36 -5.34
CA PHE A 7 24.33 -9.82 -4.50
C PHE A 7 24.08 -8.31 -4.70
N THR A 8 25.05 -7.56 -5.23
CA THR A 8 24.90 -6.14 -5.59
C THR A 8 24.81 -5.94 -7.11
N SER A 9 24.51 -7.00 -7.86
CA SER A 9 24.35 -6.91 -9.31
C SER A 9 23.06 -6.18 -9.68
N GLN A 10 23.03 -5.59 -10.88
CA GLN A 10 21.88 -4.86 -11.41
C GLN A 10 20.58 -5.69 -11.43
N PHE A 11 20.68 -7.01 -11.49
CA PHE A 11 19.52 -7.89 -11.37
C PHE A 11 18.79 -7.69 -10.04
N TRP A 12 19.51 -7.66 -8.91
CA TRP A 12 18.91 -7.52 -7.58
C TRP A 12 18.31 -6.13 -7.36
N ASP A 13 18.93 -5.09 -7.93
CA ASP A 13 18.37 -3.75 -7.90
C ASP A 13 16.97 -3.74 -8.51
N TRP A 14 16.81 -4.26 -9.72
CA TRP A 14 15.50 -4.32 -10.36
C TRP A 14 14.53 -5.27 -9.66
N PHE A 15 15.03 -6.40 -9.15
CA PHE A 15 14.24 -7.34 -8.36
C PHE A 15 13.67 -6.71 -7.08
N ILE A 16 14.35 -5.72 -6.48
CA ILE A 16 13.84 -4.98 -5.31
C ILE A 16 12.94 -3.82 -5.75
N ILE A 17 13.39 -3.02 -6.72
CA ILE A 17 12.73 -1.78 -7.13
C ILE A 17 11.35 -2.06 -7.72
N ILE A 18 11.24 -3.02 -8.66
CA ILE A 18 9.99 -3.28 -9.38
C ILE A 18 8.85 -3.70 -8.46
N PRO A 19 8.98 -4.73 -7.60
CA PRO A 19 7.89 -5.12 -6.71
C PRO A 19 7.64 -4.09 -5.61
N THR A 20 8.65 -3.34 -5.17
CA THR A 20 8.45 -2.27 -4.16
C THR A 20 7.60 -1.14 -4.73
N VAL A 21 8.01 -0.57 -5.87
CA VAL A 21 7.27 0.51 -6.54
C VAL A 21 5.92 -0.01 -7.03
N GLY A 22 5.88 -1.19 -7.64
CA GLY A 22 4.66 -1.84 -8.09
C GLY A 22 3.68 -2.12 -6.94
N GLY A 23 4.18 -2.52 -5.77
CA GLY A 23 3.40 -2.73 -4.56
C GLY A 23 2.79 -1.44 -4.03
N ILE A 24 3.58 -0.35 -3.95
CA ILE A 24 3.08 0.98 -3.53
C ILE A 24 1.98 1.46 -4.49
N LEU A 25 2.21 1.36 -5.80
CA LEU A 25 1.22 1.73 -6.82
C LEU A 25 -0.01 0.82 -6.77
N GLY A 26 0.16 -0.47 -6.53
CA GLY A 26 -0.91 -1.44 -6.35
C GLY A 26 -1.78 -1.11 -5.14
N CYS A 27 -1.17 -0.78 -3.99
CA CYS A 27 -1.88 -0.32 -2.81
C CYS A 27 -2.63 0.99 -3.06
N PHE A 28 -2.01 1.95 -3.77
CA PHE A 28 -2.68 3.18 -4.16
C PHE A 28 -3.92 2.90 -5.02
N GLY A 29 -3.78 2.04 -6.04
CA GLY A 29 -4.90 1.63 -6.89
C GLY A 29 -6.01 0.91 -6.13
N LEU A 30 -5.66 0.04 -5.18
CA LEU A 30 -6.61 -0.68 -4.34
C LEU A 30 -7.38 0.27 -3.42
N VAL A 31 -6.69 1.18 -2.72
CA VAL A 31 -7.33 2.17 -1.85
C VAL A 31 -8.25 3.07 -2.67
N TYR A 32 -7.79 3.54 -3.83
CA TYR A 32 -8.61 4.35 -4.74
C TYR A 32 -9.88 3.59 -5.16
N TRP A 33 -9.74 2.34 -5.61
CA TRP A 33 -10.88 1.54 -6.07
C TRP A 33 -11.89 1.25 -4.95
N LEU A 34 -11.43 0.77 -3.80
CA LEU A 34 -12.29 0.40 -2.68
C LEU A 34 -12.87 1.60 -1.91
N SER A 35 -12.28 2.79 -2.05
CA SER A 35 -12.81 4.02 -1.42
C SER A 35 -14.06 4.58 -2.10
N SER A 36 -14.49 4.00 -3.23
CA SER A 36 -15.60 4.51 -4.04
C SER A 36 -16.98 4.31 -3.40
N ASP A 37 -17.10 3.40 -2.44
CA ASP A 37 -18.40 3.13 -1.82
C ASP A 37 -18.76 4.23 -0.82
N THR A 38 -19.90 4.88 -1.04
CA THR A 38 -20.36 5.99 -0.21
C THR A 38 -21.82 5.80 0.14
N GLN A 39 -22.10 5.64 1.44
CA GLN A 39 -23.47 5.66 1.93
C GLN A 39 -24.01 7.09 2.03
N LYS A 40 -25.28 7.25 1.64
CA LYS A 40 -25.97 8.54 1.75
C LYS A 40 -26.31 8.84 3.22
N PRO A 41 -26.20 10.10 3.66
CA PRO A 41 -26.59 10.48 5.02
C PRO A 41 -28.04 10.10 5.31
N GLY A 42 -28.27 9.28 6.33
CA GLY A 42 -29.61 8.84 6.76
C GLY A 42 -30.14 7.56 6.09
N GLU A 43 -29.39 6.94 5.18
CA GLU A 43 -29.72 5.61 4.69
C GLU A 43 -29.30 4.54 5.71
N GLN A 44 -30.13 3.50 5.87
CA GLN A 44 -29.75 2.36 6.72
C GLN A 44 -28.70 1.50 6.00
N VAL A 45 -27.67 1.12 6.75
CA VAL A 45 -26.61 0.22 6.28
C VAL A 45 -27.21 -1.14 5.95
N LYS A 46 -27.04 -1.60 4.71
CA LYS A 46 -27.48 -2.92 4.27
C LYS A 46 -26.43 -3.98 4.58
N THR A 47 -26.87 -5.20 4.83
CA THR A 47 -25.98 -6.37 4.92
C THR A 47 -25.68 -6.93 3.53
N MET A 48 -24.59 -7.70 3.42
CA MET A 48 -24.14 -8.29 2.14
C MET A 48 -25.05 -9.42 1.62
N GLY A 49 -26.06 -9.84 2.41
CA GLY A 49 -27.02 -10.88 2.03
C GLY A 49 -26.59 -12.32 2.32
N HIS A 50 -25.41 -12.51 2.91
CA HIS A 50 -24.94 -13.81 3.40
C HIS A 50 -24.98 -13.86 4.93
N VAL A 51 -25.48 -14.98 5.46
CA VAL A 51 -25.53 -15.27 6.90
C VAL A 51 -24.55 -16.40 7.20
N TRP A 52 -23.70 -16.18 8.19
CA TRP A 52 -22.74 -17.13 8.72
C TRP A 52 -23.15 -17.53 10.14
N ASP A 53 -22.91 -18.78 10.54
CA ASP A 53 -23.18 -19.27 11.92
C ASP A 53 -24.57 -18.87 12.46
N GLU A 54 -25.59 -19.08 11.62
CA GLU A 54 -27.02 -18.80 11.85
C GLU A 54 -27.40 -17.32 12.10
N THR A 55 -26.49 -16.48 12.60
CA THR A 55 -26.79 -15.14 13.14
C THR A 55 -25.81 -14.05 12.74
N LEU A 56 -24.63 -14.39 12.21
CA LEU A 56 -23.59 -13.42 11.85
C LEU A 56 -23.80 -12.91 10.42
N GLU A 57 -23.94 -11.60 10.28
CA GLU A 57 -24.06 -10.93 8.98
C GLU A 57 -23.01 -9.83 8.84
N GLU A 58 -22.56 -9.61 7.61
CA GLU A 58 -21.58 -8.57 7.30
C GLU A 58 -22.26 -7.30 6.79
N TYR A 59 -21.99 -6.18 7.45
CA TYR A 59 -22.48 -4.87 7.05
C TYR A 59 -21.65 -4.28 5.91
N ASN A 60 -22.30 -3.74 4.87
CA ASN A 60 -21.62 -3.01 3.80
C ASN A 60 -21.45 -1.52 4.15
N ASN A 61 -20.68 -1.24 5.19
CA ASN A 61 -20.34 0.12 5.59
C ASN A 61 -19.28 0.74 4.66
N PRO A 62 -19.37 2.04 4.34
CA PRO A 62 -18.29 2.71 3.64
C PRO A 62 -17.08 2.80 4.57
N LEU A 63 -15.88 2.82 3.99
CA LEU A 63 -14.65 2.93 4.75
C LEU A 63 -14.62 4.25 5.54
N PRO A 64 -14.21 4.24 6.83
CA PRO A 64 -14.09 5.46 7.61
C PRO A 64 -13.09 6.45 6.97
N LYS A 65 -13.50 7.71 6.79
CA LYS A 65 -12.65 8.73 6.12
C LYS A 65 -11.31 8.95 6.82
N TRP A 66 -11.30 8.95 8.16
CA TRP A 66 -10.05 9.11 8.92
C TRP A 66 -9.08 7.95 8.66
N TRP A 67 -9.61 6.74 8.52
CA TRP A 67 -8.82 5.54 8.23
C TRP A 67 -8.24 5.60 6.82
N LEU A 68 -9.06 5.98 5.82
CA LEU A 68 -8.58 6.22 4.46
C LEU A 68 -7.48 7.28 4.39
N ASN A 69 -7.65 8.39 5.12
CA ASN A 69 -6.63 9.44 5.19
C ASN A 69 -5.30 8.91 5.77
N MET A 70 -5.35 8.03 6.77
CA MET A 70 -4.13 7.39 7.29
C MET A 70 -3.44 6.53 6.23
N PHE A 71 -4.19 5.78 5.43
CA PHE A 71 -3.63 5.04 4.29
C PHE A 71 -3.00 5.95 3.25
N TYR A 72 -3.64 7.07 2.88
CA TYR A 72 -3.05 8.01 1.93
C TYR A 72 -1.77 8.66 2.48
N ILE A 73 -1.72 8.97 3.78
CA ILE A 73 -0.53 9.52 4.41
C ILE A 73 0.63 8.52 4.35
N THR A 74 0.41 7.24 4.63
CA THR A 74 1.48 6.22 4.54
C THR A 74 1.92 6.00 3.08
N LEU A 75 0.99 6.02 2.13
CA LEU A 75 1.28 5.92 0.69
C LEU A 75 2.08 7.10 0.14
N ILE A 76 1.92 8.30 0.71
CA ILE A 76 2.74 9.48 0.36
C ILE A 76 4.08 9.43 1.11
N PHE A 77 4.08 8.99 2.36
CA PHE A 77 5.28 8.88 3.17
C PHE A 77 6.28 7.87 2.58
N ALA A 78 5.81 6.72 2.10
CA ALA A 78 6.67 5.67 1.55
C ALA A 78 7.60 6.14 0.40
N PRO A 79 7.12 6.75 -0.69
CA PRO A 79 8.00 7.26 -1.75
C PRO A 79 8.90 8.39 -1.26
N ILE A 80 8.41 9.28 -0.39
CA ILE A 80 9.27 10.32 0.21
C ILE A 80 10.42 9.67 0.97
N TYR A 81 10.12 8.67 1.80
CA TYR A 81 11.12 7.95 2.58
C TYR A 81 12.15 7.28 1.69
N LEU A 82 11.72 6.56 0.66
CA LEU A 82 12.61 5.86 -0.29
C LEU A 82 13.44 6.80 -1.17
N ILE A 83 13.02 8.05 -1.36
CA ILE A 83 13.84 9.10 -2.00
C ILE A 83 14.90 9.64 -1.03
N ARG A 84 14.58 9.71 0.26
CA ARG A 84 15.48 10.28 1.28
C ARG A 84 16.53 9.29 1.78
N TYR A 85 16.17 8.03 1.95
CA TYR A 85 16.96 6.99 2.60
C TYR A 85 17.26 5.82 1.65
N PRO A 86 18.35 5.06 1.89
CA PRO A 86 18.63 3.84 1.14
C PRO A 86 17.51 2.81 1.33
N GLY A 87 17.14 2.12 0.25
CA GLY A 87 16.05 1.14 0.26
C GLY A 87 15.53 0.70 -1.11
N LEU A 88 15.92 1.40 -2.19
CA LEU A 88 15.59 1.05 -3.58
C LEU A 88 16.82 0.47 -4.29
N GLY A 89 17.17 -0.78 -3.96
CA GLY A 89 18.39 -1.41 -4.46
C GLY A 89 19.64 -0.63 -4.05
N SER A 90 20.55 -0.40 -4.99
CA SER A 90 21.77 0.39 -4.81
C SER A 90 21.57 1.91 -4.70
N TYR A 91 20.33 2.42 -4.77
CA TYR A 91 20.05 3.85 -4.59
C TYR A 91 20.31 4.29 -3.15
N ALA A 92 21.29 5.19 -2.96
CA ALA A 92 21.74 5.66 -1.65
C ALA A 92 20.78 6.65 -0.95
N GLY A 93 19.78 7.19 -1.66
CA GLY A 93 18.96 8.27 -1.16
C GLY A 93 19.63 9.64 -1.27
N THR A 94 18.85 10.70 -0.99
CA THR A 94 19.30 12.09 -1.10
C THR A 94 19.93 12.65 0.18
N LEU A 95 19.78 11.97 1.32
CA LEU A 95 20.34 12.42 2.60
C LEU A 95 21.74 11.87 2.88
N GLU A 96 22.32 11.09 1.96
CA GLU A 96 23.67 10.50 2.10
C GLU A 96 23.85 9.72 3.42
N TRP A 97 22.78 9.07 3.90
CA TRP A 97 22.85 8.19 5.07
C TRP A 97 23.43 6.83 4.66
N THR A 98 24.54 6.45 5.28
CA THR A 98 25.21 5.13 5.14
C THR A 98 25.00 4.27 6.37
#